data_AF-A0A5B8U4N2-F1
#
_entry.id   AF-A0A5B8U4N2-F1
#
_cell.length_a   1.000
_cell.length_b   1.000
_cell.length_c   1.000
_cell.angle_alpha   90.00
_cell.angle_beta   90.00
_cell.angle_gamma   90.00
#
_symmetry.space_group_name_H-M   'P 1'
#
loop_
_entity.id
_entity.type
_entity.pdbx_description
1 polymer ?
#
loop_
_entity_poly.entity_id
_entity_poly.type
_entity_poly.pdbx_seq_one_letter_code
_entity_poly.pdbx_strand_id
1 'polypeptide(L)'
;MASTKQREAARKNVKKAQAAARDQHTLQNLPKSTRSALGREANAVRRGDAPSRRELEQQARQLDIKGRSKMGKDELKRAVAQAKRGS
;
A
#
# COMPACT_ATOMS: atom_id res chain seq x y z
N MET A 1 2.01 -21.75 3.72
CA MET A 1 1.12 -20.86 2.92
C MET A 1 -0.19 -20.71 3.69
N ALA A 2 -0.77 -19.51 3.85
CA ALA A 2 -2.05 -19.37 4.57
C ALA A 2 -3.17 -20.16 3.85
N SER A 3 -4.14 -20.69 4.60
CA SER A 3 -5.29 -21.41 4.02
C SER A 3 -6.25 -20.47 3.29
N THR A 4 -7.08 -21.00 2.40
CA THR A 4 -8.10 -20.21 1.68
C THR A 4 -9.03 -19.51 2.65
N LYS A 5 -9.51 -20.23 3.68
CA LYS A 5 -10.35 -19.68 4.76
C LYS A 5 -9.67 -18.51 5.49
N GLN A 6 -8.38 -18.62 5.79
CA GLN A 6 -7.61 -17.54 6.42
C GLN A 6 -7.52 -16.30 5.52
N ARG A 7 -7.28 -16.47 4.21
CA ARG A 7 -7.22 -15.35 3.26
C ARG A 7 -8.57 -14.65 3.10
N GLU A 8 -9.65 -15.42 3.04
CA GLU A 8 -11.00 -14.88 2.96
C GLU A 8 -11.36 -14.07 4.20
N ALA A 9 -11.07 -14.59 5.39
CA ALA A 9 -11.26 -13.90 6.65
C ALA A 9 -10.47 -12.58 6.69
N ALA A 10 -9.19 -12.60 6.29
CA ALA A 10 -8.37 -11.40 6.22
C ALA A 10 -8.96 -10.34 5.26
N ARG A 11 -9.43 -10.75 4.07
CA ARG A 11 -10.10 -9.84 3.12
C ARG A 11 -11.37 -9.23 3.72
N LYS A 12 -12.19 -10.03 4.41
CA LYS A 12 -13.40 -9.55 5.09
C LYS A 12 -13.05 -8.54 6.20
N ASN A 13 -12.02 -8.81 6.99
CA ASN A 13 -11.58 -7.92 8.07
C ASN A 13 -11.08 -6.57 7.52
N VAL A 14 -10.29 -6.57 6.45
CA VAL A 14 -9.84 -5.33 5.79
C VAL A 14 -11.03 -4.52 5.27
N LYS A 15 -12.01 -5.16 4.62
CA LYS A 15 -13.22 -4.48 4.14
C LYS A 15 -14.02 -3.85 5.29
N LYS A 16 -14.19 -4.56 6.41
CA LYS A 16 -14.87 -4.05 7.61
C LYS A 16 -14.13 -2.84 8.20
N ALA A 17 -12.81 -2.92 8.32
CA ALA A 17 -12.00 -1.81 8.81
C ALA A 17 -12.09 -0.58 7.89
N GLN A 18 -12.10 -0.77 6.57
CA GLN A 18 -12.30 0.31 5.60
C GLN A 18 -13.68 0.95 5.71
N ALA A 19 -14.74 0.15 5.92
CA ALA A 19 -16.09 0.67 6.12
C ALA A 19 -16.16 1.51 7.40
N ALA A 20 -15.73 0.96 8.53
CA ALA A 20 -15.69 1.69 9.80
C ALA A 20 -14.86 2.98 9.72
N ALA A 21 -13.73 2.97 9.02
CA ALA A 21 -12.91 4.16 8.84
C ALA A 21 -13.60 5.27 8.03
N ARG A 22 -14.48 4.90 7.08
CA ARG A 22 -15.32 5.83 6.31
C ARG A 22 -16.43 6.39 7.17
N ASP A 23 -17.15 5.52 7.88
CA ASP A 23 -18.28 5.89 8.74
C ASP A 23 -17.82 6.85 9.85
N GLN A 24 -16.65 6.59 10.44
CA GLN A 24 -16.07 7.43 11.49
C GLN A 24 -15.27 8.63 10.96
N HIS A 25 -15.30 8.87 9.65
CA HIS A 25 -14.59 9.97 9.00
C HIS A 25 -13.14 10.14 9.48
N THR A 26 -12.43 9.03 9.68
CA THR A 26 -11.10 9.02 10.34
C THR A 26 -10.10 9.99 9.72
N LEU A 27 -10.12 10.17 8.39
CA LEU A 27 -9.28 11.15 7.68
C LEU A 27 -9.55 12.60 8.11
N GLN A 28 -10.80 12.95 8.42
CA GLN A 28 -11.21 14.27 8.89
C GLN A 28 -10.79 14.55 10.33
N ASN A 29 -10.49 13.50 11.12
CA ASN A 29 -10.03 13.62 12.51
C ASN A 29 -8.51 13.66 12.63
N LEU A 30 -7.77 13.43 11.54
CA LEU A 30 -6.31 13.55 11.53
C LEU A 30 -5.85 15.02 11.54
N PRO A 31 -4.66 15.33 12.09
CA PRO A 31 -4.04 16.64 11.97
C PRO A 31 -3.96 17.13 10.52
N LYS A 32 -4.09 18.45 10.31
CA LYS A 32 -4.09 19.08 8.97
C LYS A 32 -2.87 18.66 8.14
N SER A 33 -1.68 18.66 8.75
CA SER A 33 -0.42 18.27 8.10
C SER A 33 -0.49 16.85 7.54
N THR A 34 -0.93 15.88 8.36
CA THR A 34 -1.08 14.47 7.98
C THR A 34 -2.10 14.29 6.87
N ARG A 35 -3.29 14.91 7.01
CA ARG A 35 -4.35 14.83 6.01
C ARG A 35 -3.91 15.39 4.66
N SER A 36 -3.23 16.53 4.66
CA SER A 36 -2.70 17.14 3.44
C SER A 36 -1.59 16.29 2.81
N ALA A 37 -0.70 15.68 3.61
CA ALA A 37 0.34 14.79 3.09
C ALA A 37 -0.25 13.55 2.40
N LEU A 38 -1.19 12.87 3.07
CA LEU A 38 -1.91 11.73 2.50
C LEU A 38 -2.68 12.10 1.22
N GLY A 39 -3.33 13.27 1.20
CA GLY A 39 -4.04 13.77 0.03
C GLY A 39 -3.12 14.06 -1.16
N ARG A 40 -1.94 14.64 -0.93
CA ARG A 40 -0.92 14.84 -1.99
C ARG A 40 -0.45 13.52 -2.56
N GLU A 41 -0.13 12.56 -1.70
CA GLU A 41 0.31 11.23 -2.14
C GLU A 41 -0.78 10.51 -2.95
N ALA A 42 -2.03 10.53 -2.46
CA ALA A 42 -3.16 9.92 -3.16
C ALA A 42 -3.37 10.55 -4.55
N ASN A 43 -3.25 11.87 -4.67
CA ASN A 43 -3.35 12.57 -5.94
C ASN A 43 -2.19 12.26 -6.89
N ALA A 44 -0.96 12.17 -6.39
CA ALA A 44 0.19 11.78 -7.20
C ALA A 44 0.01 10.38 -7.80
N VAL A 45 -0.51 9.43 -7.01
CA VAL A 45 -0.85 8.09 -7.53
C VAL A 45 -1.97 8.16 -8.56
N ARG A 46 -3.04 8.93 -8.30
CA ARG A 46 -4.16 9.06 -9.22
C ARG A 46 -3.76 9.66 -10.58
N ARG A 47 -2.80 10.60 -10.60
CA ARG A 47 -2.28 11.21 -11.82
C ARG A 47 -1.24 10.33 -12.55
N GLY A 48 -0.74 9.29 -11.91
CA GLY A 48 0.34 8.45 -12.44
C GLY A 48 1.74 8.99 -12.16
N ASP A 49 1.88 10.11 -11.44
CA ASP A 49 3.18 10.70 -11.09
C ASP A 49 3.97 9.84 -10.08
N ALA A 50 3.26 8.99 -9.31
CA ALA A 50 3.86 8.12 -8.32
C ALA A 50 3.23 6.72 -8.36
N PRO A 51 4.02 5.65 -8.19
CA PRO A 51 3.45 4.31 -8.22
C PRO A 51 2.65 4.02 -6.95
N SER A 52 1.54 3.30 -7.14
CA SER A 52 0.75 2.68 -6.08
C SER A 52 1.53 1.54 -5.41
N ARG A 53 1.09 1.13 -4.20
CA ARG A 53 1.66 -0.06 -3.53
C ARG A 53 1.58 -1.29 -4.44
N ARG A 54 0.48 -1.46 -5.17
CA ARG A 54 0.25 -2.62 -6.03
C ARG A 54 1.21 -2.66 -7.21
N GLU A 55 1.46 -1.51 -7.86
CA GLU A 55 2.44 -1.41 -8.95
C GLU A 55 3.85 -1.68 -8.44
N LEU A 56 4.21 -1.14 -7.27
CA LEU A 56 5.49 -1.45 -6.64
C LEU A 56 5.64 -2.94 -6.29
N GLU A 57 4.57 -3.58 -5.81
CA GLU A 57 4.55 -5.02 -5.54
C GLU A 57 4.71 -5.85 -6.83
N GLN A 58 4.17 -5.37 -7.96
CA GLN A 58 4.34 -5.98 -9.27
C GLN A 58 5.77 -5.82 -9.80
N GLN A 59 6.34 -4.62 -9.69
CA GLN A 59 7.75 -4.38 -10.02
C GLN A 59 8.68 -5.24 -9.16
N ALA A 60 8.43 -5.31 -7.86
CA ALA A 60 9.18 -6.18 -6.95
C ALA A 60 9.04 -7.66 -7.31
N ARG A 61 7.89 -8.09 -7.87
CA ARG A 61 7.71 -9.45 -8.40
C ARG A 61 8.55 -9.69 -9.65
N GLN A 62 8.62 -8.73 -10.57
CA GLN A 62 9.43 -8.83 -11.79
C GLN A 62 10.93 -8.89 -11.49
N LEU A 63 11.34 -8.26 -10.39
CA LEU A 63 12.73 -8.24 -9.90
C LEU A 63 13.01 -9.36 -8.88
N ASP A 64 12.12 -10.35 -8.76
CA ASP A 64 12.24 -11.49 -7.82
C ASP A 64 12.57 -11.15 -6.36
N ILE A 65 12.09 -9.98 -5.89
CA ILE A 65 12.32 -9.53 -4.52
C ILE A 65 11.52 -10.40 -3.54
N LYS A 66 12.25 -11.14 -2.69
CA LYS A 66 11.66 -11.97 -1.63
C LYS A 66 10.97 -11.10 -0.58
N GLY A 67 9.88 -11.60 0.00
CA GLY A 67 9.15 -10.90 1.06
C GLY A 67 8.26 -9.72 0.61
N ARG A 68 8.25 -9.37 -0.68
CA ARG A 68 7.46 -8.26 -1.26
C ARG A 68 6.01 -8.15 -0.80
N SER A 69 5.32 -9.27 -0.59
CA SER A 69 3.90 -9.28 -0.18
C SER A 69 3.68 -8.84 1.27
N LYS A 70 4.71 -8.92 2.11
CA LYS A 70 4.71 -8.45 3.50
C LYS A 70 5.15 -6.99 3.63
N MET A 71 5.77 -6.43 2.58
CA MET A 71 6.29 -5.07 2.61
C MET A 71 5.18 -4.02 2.50
N GLY A 72 5.36 -2.93 3.24
CA GLY A 72 4.63 -1.68 3.08
C GLY A 72 5.02 -0.94 1.80
N LYS A 73 4.30 0.15 1.49
CA LYS A 73 4.55 0.94 0.26
C LYS A 73 5.99 1.48 0.20
N ASP A 74 6.49 2.05 1.28
CA ASP A 74 7.82 2.67 1.27
C ASP A 74 8.95 1.64 1.31
N GLU A 75 8.73 0.50 1.97
CA GLU A 75 9.65 -0.64 1.91
C GLU A 75 9.75 -1.17 0.47
N LEU A 76 8.62 -1.31 -0.22
CA LEU A 76 8.62 -1.69 -1.64
C LEU A 76 9.34 -0.66 -2.52
N LYS A 77 9.10 0.66 -2.31
CA LYS A 77 9.83 1.71 -3.05
C LYS A 77 11.34 1.57 -2.89
N ARG A 78 11.81 1.39 -1.65
CA ARG A 78 13.24 1.22 -1.35
C ARG A 78 13.81 -0.05 -1.96
N ALA A 79 13.12 -1.18 -1.80
CA ALA A 79 13.57 -2.47 -2.31
C ALA A 79 13.66 -2.49 -3.84
N VAL A 80 12.63 -1.96 -4.52
CA VAL A 80 12.63 -1.84 -5.99
C VAL A 80 13.74 -0.91 -6.46
N ALA A 81 13.95 0.23 -5.79
CA ALA A 81 15.03 1.15 -6.14
C ALA A 81 16.42 0.51 -5.93
N GLN A 82 16.61 -0.24 -4.85
CA GLN A 82 17.86 -0.94 -4.58
C GLN A 82 18.14 -2.04 -5.62
N ALA A 83 17.14 -2.87 -5.92
CA ALA A 83 17.26 -3.92 -6.94
C ALA A 83 17.62 -3.33 -8.31
N LYS A 84 16.98 -2.23 -8.72
CA LYS A 84 17.27 -1.54 -9.99
C LYS A 84 18.67 -0.93 -10.07
N ARG A 85 19.27 -0.52 -8.94
CA ARG A 85 20.62 0.06 -8.93
C ARG A 85 21.73 -1.00 -8.95
N GLY A 86 21.43 -2.20 -8.48
CA GLY A 86 22.36 -3.33 -8.46
C GLY A 86 22.13 -4.34 -9.58
N SER A 87 21.20 -4.07 -10.52
CA SER A 87 20.98 -4.83 -11.75
C SER A 87 21.76 -4.22 -12.91
#